data_AF-A0A3D0NDK3-F1
#
_entry.id   AF-A0A3D0NDK3-F1
#
_cell.length_a   1.000
_cell.length_b   1.000
_cell.length_c   1.000
_cell.angle_alpha   90.00
_cell.angle_beta   90.00
_cell.angle_gamma   90.00
#
_symmetry.space_group_name_H-M   'P 1'
#
loop_
_entity.id
_entity.type
_entity.pdbx_description
1 polymer ?
#
loop_
_entity_poly.entity_id
_entity_poly.type
_entity_poly.pdbx_seq_one_letter_code
_entity_poly.pdbx_strand_id
1 'polypeptide(L)'
;MERGAAELLEIQDTCKNVRRQSFEKLCLSVIIATNMDSLDDYDYRLPKELIAQYPTATRGESRLLVVNRESGELSHARIADLPSLLTPDDALVINDTRVVPARLRGTRIATGGKWEGLFVEAAETGHWKILSKTRGKIVSGERVQLMDRWGTSRFTLTFESKLQGGLWIVTPDSKSNFVEALELVGEVPLPPYIRGGKMVAEDLATYQTVYANEPGAVAAPTAGLHFTNELLGAIAEQGTAICNVTLHVGIGTFRPIEVESLNDHEMHSEW
;
A
#
# COMPACT_ATOMS: atom_id res chain seq x y z
N MET A 1 -23.32 -3.61 -58.82
CA MET A 1 -22.68 -3.18 -57.55
C MET A 1 -23.74 -2.49 -56.70
N GLU A 2 -24.72 -3.25 -56.18
CA GLU A 2 -25.86 -2.65 -55.47
C GLU A 2 -26.68 -3.68 -54.66
N ARG A 3 -26.03 -4.74 -54.13
CA ARG A 3 -26.71 -5.78 -53.32
C ARG A 3 -25.91 -6.25 -52.10
N GLY A 4 -25.05 -5.40 -51.55
CA GLY A 4 -24.24 -5.73 -50.36
C GLY A 4 -24.37 -4.75 -49.19
N ALA A 5 -25.19 -3.69 -49.34
CA ALA A 5 -25.33 -2.65 -48.31
C ALA A 5 -26.69 -2.66 -47.57
N ALA A 6 -27.63 -3.52 -47.98
CA ALA A 6 -28.95 -3.61 -47.35
C ALA A 6 -29.04 -4.65 -46.23
N GLU A 7 -28.19 -5.69 -46.21
CA GLU A 7 -28.19 -6.73 -45.17
C GLU A 7 -27.46 -6.32 -43.87
N LEU A 8 -26.71 -5.21 -43.87
CA LEU A 8 -26.01 -4.71 -42.69
C LEU A 8 -26.85 -3.71 -41.86
N LEU A 9 -28.01 -3.27 -42.36
CA LEU A 9 -28.93 -2.38 -41.65
C LEU A 9 -30.12 -3.11 -41.00
N GLU A 10 -30.47 -4.33 -41.42
CA GLU A 10 -31.56 -5.12 -40.81
C GLU A 10 -31.13 -5.98 -39.59
N ILE A 11 -29.83 -6.19 -39.39
CA ILE A 11 -29.31 -6.89 -38.19
C ILE A 11 -29.10 -5.92 -37.02
N GLN A 12 -28.99 -4.60 -37.28
CA GLN A 12 -28.80 -3.58 -36.24
C GLN A 12 -30.10 -3.10 -35.56
N ASP A 13 -31.28 -3.40 -36.13
CA ASP A 13 -32.57 -2.97 -35.55
C ASP A 13 -33.38 -4.10 -34.88
N THR A 14 -33.00 -5.37 -35.07
CA THR A 14 -33.75 -6.52 -34.49
C THR A 14 -33.29 -6.92 -33.08
N CYS A 15 -32.18 -6.38 -32.58
CA CYS A 15 -31.72 -6.61 -31.19
C CYS A 15 -32.08 -5.48 -30.20
N LYS A 16 -32.91 -4.50 -30.61
CA LYS A 16 -33.30 -3.38 -29.75
C LYS A 16 -34.64 -3.54 -29.02
N ASN A 17 -35.39 -4.62 -29.22
CA ASN A 17 -36.79 -4.68 -28.74
C ASN A 17 -37.27 -5.99 -28.09
N VAL A 18 -36.38 -6.83 -27.55
CA VAL A 18 -36.82 -7.98 -26.74
C VAL A 18 -36.24 -7.89 -25.32
N ARG A 19 -37.15 -7.58 -24.38
CA ARG A 19 -37.03 -7.67 -22.91
C ARG A 19 -36.19 -6.60 -22.18
N ARG A 20 -36.59 -5.33 -22.32
CA ARG A 20 -36.13 -4.22 -21.45
C ARG A 20 -37.11 -3.83 -20.34
N GLN A 21 -38.17 -4.61 -20.08
CA GLN A 21 -39.22 -4.23 -19.10
C GLN A 21 -39.37 -5.16 -17.88
N SER A 22 -38.52 -6.17 -17.71
CA SER A 22 -38.67 -7.14 -16.60
C SER A 22 -37.39 -7.45 -15.81
N PHE A 23 -36.24 -6.88 -16.19
CA PHE A 23 -34.97 -7.05 -15.45
C PHE A 23 -34.55 -5.79 -14.67
N GLU A 24 -34.86 -4.59 -15.17
CA GLU A 24 -34.58 -3.34 -14.44
C GLU A 24 -35.45 -3.19 -13.18
N LYS A 25 -36.66 -3.77 -13.13
CA LYS A 25 -37.55 -3.62 -11.97
C LYS A 25 -37.32 -4.59 -10.81
N LEU A 26 -36.60 -5.70 -11.02
CA LEU A 26 -36.31 -6.66 -9.95
C LEU A 26 -34.91 -6.49 -9.34
N CYS A 27 -33.98 -5.86 -10.07
CA CYS A 27 -32.65 -5.51 -9.56
C CYS A 27 -32.64 -4.12 -8.87
N LEU A 28 -33.53 -3.18 -9.27
CA LEU A 28 -33.64 -1.89 -8.60
C LEU A 28 -34.36 -1.95 -7.24
N SER A 29 -35.13 -3.00 -6.93
CA SER A 29 -35.93 -3.06 -5.70
C SER A 29 -35.18 -3.61 -4.49
N VAL A 30 -33.95 -4.13 -4.66
CA VAL A 30 -33.06 -4.53 -3.55
C VAL A 30 -31.87 -3.58 -3.40
N ILE A 31 -31.61 -2.73 -4.40
CA ILE A 31 -30.80 -1.52 -4.26
C ILE A 31 -31.73 -0.36 -3.85
N ILE A 32 -32.50 -0.56 -2.78
CA ILE A 32 -32.98 0.59 -2.01
C ILE A 32 -31.79 1.06 -1.20
N ALA A 33 -31.04 1.98 -1.79
CA ALA A 33 -30.26 3.03 -1.13
C ALA A 33 -29.86 2.75 0.33
N THR A 34 -28.94 1.81 0.56
CA THR A 34 -27.97 2.03 1.64
C THR A 34 -26.98 3.03 1.08
N ASN A 35 -27.21 4.28 1.45
CA ASN A 35 -26.27 5.36 1.20
C ASN A 35 -25.02 5.03 2.03
N MET A 36 -24.10 4.20 1.50
CA MET A 36 -22.85 3.75 2.14
C MET A 36 -21.83 4.88 2.23
N ASP A 37 -22.30 6.10 2.52
CA ASP A 37 -21.46 7.28 2.66
C ASP A 37 -20.91 7.39 4.08
N SER A 38 -21.53 6.71 5.06
CA SER A 38 -21.14 6.75 6.46
C SER A 38 -19.98 5.80 6.74
N LEU A 39 -18.98 6.27 7.48
CA LEU A 39 -17.85 5.45 7.93
C LEU A 39 -18.31 4.24 8.77
N ASP A 40 -19.40 4.38 9.53
CA ASP A 40 -19.93 3.33 10.41
C ASP A 40 -20.45 2.10 9.63
N ASP A 41 -20.85 2.26 8.37
CA ASP A 41 -21.31 1.14 7.52
C ASP A 41 -20.16 0.16 7.18
N TYR A 42 -18.92 0.57 7.45
CA TYR A 42 -17.70 -0.22 7.25
C TYR A 42 -17.10 -0.71 8.57
N ASP A 43 -17.73 -0.45 9.71
CA ASP A 43 -17.26 -0.93 11.00
C ASP A 43 -17.60 -2.41 11.21
N TYR A 44 -16.70 -3.14 11.86
CA TYR A 44 -16.90 -4.53 12.23
C TYR A 44 -16.09 -4.87 13.47
N ARG A 45 -16.59 -5.83 14.24
CA ARG A 45 -15.89 -6.29 15.44
C ARG A 45 -14.64 -7.08 15.05
N LEU A 46 -13.47 -6.48 15.23
CA LEU A 46 -12.16 -7.12 15.09
C LEU A 46 -11.49 -7.32 16.45
N PRO A 47 -11.54 -8.55 17.03
CA PRO A 47 -10.78 -8.88 18.22
C PRO A 47 -9.27 -8.64 18.00
N LYS A 48 -8.60 -7.98 18.96
CA LYS A 48 -7.19 -7.58 18.83
C LYS A 48 -6.26 -8.77 18.66
N GLU A 49 -6.61 -9.90 19.26
CA GLU A 49 -5.90 -11.18 19.17
C GLU A 49 -5.91 -11.79 17.76
N LEU A 50 -6.81 -11.35 16.87
CA LEU A 50 -6.84 -11.78 15.47
C LEU A 50 -5.97 -10.90 14.56
N ILE A 51 -5.41 -9.80 15.07
CA ILE A 51 -4.48 -8.95 14.32
C ILE A 51 -3.09 -9.56 14.42
N ALA A 52 -2.61 -10.14 13.32
CA ALA A 52 -1.30 -10.76 13.24
C ALA A 52 -0.18 -9.78 13.66
N GLN A 53 0.56 -10.15 14.71
CA GLN A 53 1.70 -9.37 15.20
C GLN A 53 3.02 -9.81 14.58
N TYR A 54 3.05 -10.94 13.89
CA TYR A 54 4.18 -11.50 13.16
C TYR A 54 3.64 -12.22 11.92
N PRO A 55 4.41 -12.29 10.81
CA PRO A 55 4.06 -13.16 9.71
C PRO A 55 4.06 -14.63 10.16
N THR A 56 3.50 -15.51 9.33
CA THR A 56 3.63 -16.96 9.53
C THR A 56 5.10 -17.37 9.50
N ALA A 57 5.46 -18.42 10.24
CA ALA A 57 6.85 -18.92 10.29
C ALA A 57 7.37 -19.32 8.91
N THR A 58 6.48 -19.89 8.08
CA THR A 58 6.73 -20.20 6.68
C THR A 58 5.87 -19.29 5.80
N ARG A 59 6.48 -18.58 4.86
CA ARG A 59 5.77 -17.78 3.86
C ARG A 59 5.00 -18.71 2.92
N GLY A 60 3.80 -18.32 2.49
CA GLY A 60 2.91 -19.14 1.65
C GLY A 60 1.90 -20.04 2.41
N GLU A 61 2.04 -20.19 3.73
CA GLU A 61 1.13 -21.01 4.55
C GLU A 61 -0.08 -20.24 5.11
N SER A 62 -0.25 -18.97 4.71
CA SER A 62 -1.38 -18.15 5.16
C SER A 62 -2.71 -18.71 4.66
N ARG A 63 -3.77 -18.55 5.46
CA ARG A 63 -5.14 -18.89 5.07
C ARG A 63 -5.63 -17.94 3.97
N LEU A 64 -6.48 -18.43 3.09
CA LEU A 64 -7.15 -17.68 2.03
C LEU A 64 -8.66 -17.85 2.20
N LEU A 65 -9.40 -16.74 2.26
CA LEU A 65 -10.86 -16.76 2.16
C LEU A 65 -11.24 -16.47 0.71
N VAL A 66 -11.94 -17.41 0.08
CA VAL A 66 -12.44 -17.26 -1.28
C VAL A 66 -13.91 -16.87 -1.21
N VAL A 67 -14.26 -15.79 -1.90
CA VAL A 67 -15.62 -15.25 -1.96
C VAL A 67 -16.09 -15.29 -3.40
N ASN A 68 -17.10 -16.10 -3.69
CA ASN A 68 -17.77 -16.05 -4.98
C ASN A 68 -18.71 -14.85 -5.00
N ARG A 69 -18.41 -13.85 -5.84
CA ARG A 69 -19.18 -12.60 -5.90
C ARG A 69 -20.61 -12.78 -6.44
N GLU A 70 -20.84 -13.76 -7.31
CA GLU A 70 -22.15 -14.00 -7.92
C GLU A 70 -23.08 -14.76 -6.97
N SER A 71 -22.59 -15.86 -6.36
CA SER A 71 -23.39 -16.68 -5.46
C SER A 71 -23.37 -16.22 -4.00
N GLY A 72 -22.37 -15.42 -3.60
CA GLY A 72 -22.09 -15.08 -2.21
C GLY A 72 -21.46 -16.23 -1.41
N GLU A 73 -21.10 -17.33 -2.06
CA GLU A 73 -20.49 -18.48 -1.39
C GLU A 73 -19.11 -18.14 -0.81
N LEU A 74 -18.88 -18.60 0.42
CA LEU A 74 -17.62 -18.47 1.12
C LEU A 74 -16.95 -19.84 1.23
N SER A 75 -15.69 -19.94 0.82
CA SER A 75 -14.89 -21.14 1.01
C SER A 75 -13.51 -20.81 1.58
N HIS A 76 -12.91 -21.80 2.23
CA HIS A 76 -11.61 -21.67 2.88
C HIS A 76 -10.55 -22.45 2.11
N ALA A 77 -9.46 -21.79 1.80
CA ALA A 77 -8.28 -22.32 1.15
C ALA A 77 -7.01 -21.86 1.88
N ARG A 78 -5.85 -22.17 1.30
CA ARG A 78 -4.55 -21.60 1.65
C ARG A 78 -4.01 -20.81 0.47
N ILE A 79 -3.08 -19.89 0.74
CA ILE A 79 -2.38 -19.17 -0.33
C ILE A 79 -1.67 -20.14 -1.29
N ALA A 80 -1.15 -21.26 -0.78
CA ALA A 80 -0.57 -22.32 -1.61
C ALA A 80 -1.56 -22.94 -2.62
N ASP A 81 -2.88 -22.85 -2.38
CA ASP A 81 -3.90 -23.36 -3.28
C ASP A 81 -4.25 -22.37 -4.41
N LEU A 82 -3.74 -21.13 -4.34
CA LEU A 82 -4.03 -20.06 -5.30
C LEU A 82 -3.86 -20.47 -6.78
N PRO A 83 -2.83 -21.23 -7.20
CA PRO A 83 -2.71 -21.62 -8.61
C PRO A 83 -3.96 -22.35 -9.10
N SER A 84 -4.53 -23.25 -8.29
CA SER A 84 -5.73 -24.02 -8.67
C SER A 84 -7.00 -23.19 -8.82
N LEU A 85 -6.98 -21.93 -8.37
CA LEU A 85 -8.09 -20.99 -8.47
C LEU A 85 -7.96 -20.07 -9.69
N LEU A 86 -6.84 -20.14 -10.41
CA LEU A 86 -6.56 -19.33 -11.58
C LEU A 86 -6.67 -20.17 -12.86
N THR A 87 -6.91 -19.49 -13.97
CA THR A 87 -6.98 -20.06 -15.30
C THR A 87 -5.88 -19.49 -16.19
N PRO A 88 -5.53 -20.17 -17.31
CA PRO A 88 -4.55 -19.65 -18.26
C PRO A 88 -4.95 -18.33 -18.92
N ASP A 89 -6.24 -17.97 -18.90
CA ASP A 89 -6.75 -16.71 -19.45
C ASP A 89 -6.67 -15.55 -18.44
N ASP A 90 -6.23 -15.81 -17.20
CA ASP A 90 -6.07 -14.80 -16.16
C ASP A 90 -4.70 -14.09 -16.22
N ALA A 91 -4.63 -12.92 -15.59
CA ALA A 91 -3.39 -12.19 -15.34
C ALA A 91 -3.29 -11.81 -13.85
N LEU A 92 -2.18 -12.19 -13.22
CA LEU A 92 -1.79 -11.74 -11.89
C LEU A 92 -0.95 -10.47 -12.01
N VAL A 93 -1.53 -9.33 -11.62
CA VAL A 93 -0.83 -8.05 -11.59
C VAL A 93 -0.23 -7.81 -10.20
N ILE A 94 1.09 -7.63 -10.13
CA ILE A 94 1.84 -7.46 -8.88
C ILE A 94 2.52 -6.09 -8.82
N ASN A 95 2.46 -5.46 -7.64
CA ASN A 95 3.21 -4.23 -7.36
C ASN A 95 4.64 -4.57 -6.94
N ASP A 96 5.61 -4.31 -7.81
CA ASP A 96 7.04 -4.63 -7.60
C ASP A 96 7.83 -3.56 -6.83
N THR A 97 7.13 -2.61 -6.20
CA THR A 97 7.78 -1.61 -5.34
C THR A 97 8.54 -2.25 -4.18
N ARG A 98 9.70 -1.67 -3.88
CA ARG A 98 10.58 -2.07 -2.78
C ARG A 98 10.49 -1.03 -1.66
N VAL A 99 10.27 -1.53 -0.45
CA VAL A 99 10.10 -0.72 0.75
C VAL A 99 11.47 -0.23 1.18
N VAL A 100 11.60 1.09 1.33
CA VAL A 100 12.77 1.68 1.96
C VAL A 100 12.52 1.81 3.47
N PRO A 101 13.54 1.64 4.33
CA PRO A 101 13.40 1.83 5.77
C PRO A 101 13.24 3.33 6.07
N ALA A 102 12.03 3.83 5.88
CA ALA A 102 11.72 5.25 5.87
C ALA A 102 11.55 5.87 7.27
N ARG A 103 11.39 5.06 8.33
CA ARG A 103 11.21 5.59 9.68
C ARG A 103 12.57 6.00 10.25
N LEU A 104 12.69 7.27 10.63
CA LEU A 104 13.93 7.87 11.11
C LEU A 104 13.84 8.18 12.60
N ARG A 105 14.95 7.97 13.32
CA ARG A 105 15.11 8.40 14.70
C ARG A 105 16.29 9.36 14.83
N GLY A 106 16.15 10.31 15.73
CA GLY A 106 17.22 11.27 15.96
C GLY A 106 17.03 12.07 17.23
N THR A 107 17.98 12.98 17.43
CA THR A 107 17.99 13.93 18.54
C THR A 107 18.17 15.33 18.01
N ARG A 108 17.32 16.26 18.49
CA ARG A 108 17.41 17.67 18.16
C ARG A 108 18.68 18.24 18.76
N ILE A 109 19.58 18.79 17.93
CA ILE A 109 20.90 19.26 18.40
C ILE A 109 20.75 20.40 19.41
N ALA A 110 19.84 21.34 19.18
CA ALA A 110 19.67 22.52 20.02
C ALA A 110 19.07 22.20 21.41
N THR A 111 18.27 21.14 21.53
CA THR A 111 17.47 20.88 22.75
C THR A 111 17.77 19.55 23.42
N GLY A 112 18.49 18.63 22.76
CA GLY A 112 18.63 17.25 23.19
C GLY A 112 17.32 16.45 23.15
N GLY A 113 16.23 17.02 22.62
CA GLY A 113 14.93 16.37 22.57
C GLY A 113 14.88 15.23 21.55
N LYS A 114 14.18 14.14 21.90
CA LYS A 114 13.91 13.04 20.96
C LYS A 114 13.12 13.52 19.74
N TRP A 115 13.44 12.95 18.60
CA TRP A 115 12.82 13.25 17.32
C TRP A 115 12.54 11.96 16.56
N GLU A 116 11.37 11.89 15.94
CA GLU A 116 11.01 10.86 14.98
C GLU A 116 10.63 11.53 13.66
N GLY A 117 11.02 10.90 12.56
CA GLY A 117 10.63 11.30 11.22
C GLY A 117 10.18 10.12 10.38
N LEU A 118 9.48 10.43 9.30
CA LEU A 118 9.16 9.47 8.27
C LEU A 118 9.52 10.06 6.92
N PHE A 119 10.44 9.44 6.22
CA PHE A 119 10.78 9.77 4.85
C PHE A 119 9.58 9.52 3.94
N VAL A 120 9.34 10.42 3.00
CA VAL A 120 8.25 10.33 2.02
C VAL A 120 8.79 10.28 0.60
N GLU A 121 9.71 11.18 0.27
CA GLU A 121 10.22 11.34 -1.10
C GLU A 121 11.59 12.02 -1.06
N ALA A 122 12.45 11.73 -2.04
CA ALA A 122 13.66 12.46 -2.31
C ALA A 122 13.52 13.21 -3.64
N ALA A 123 13.78 14.52 -3.62
CA ALA A 123 13.86 15.32 -4.83
C ALA A 123 15.21 15.09 -5.53
N GLU A 124 15.26 15.30 -6.84
CA GLU A 124 16.50 15.21 -7.65
C GLU A 124 17.62 16.12 -7.14
N THR A 125 17.27 17.22 -6.47
CA THR A 125 18.21 18.16 -5.85
C THR A 125 18.87 17.62 -4.58
N GLY A 126 18.51 16.41 -4.12
CA GLY A 126 19.02 15.78 -2.90
C GLY A 126 18.26 16.16 -1.62
N HIS A 127 17.24 17.03 -1.70
CA HIS A 127 16.38 17.34 -0.57
C HIS A 127 15.40 16.19 -0.31
N TRP A 128 15.06 15.97 0.96
CA TRP A 128 14.04 15.00 1.35
C TRP A 128 12.77 15.71 1.79
N LYS A 129 11.63 15.15 1.42
CA LYS A 129 10.34 15.44 2.05
C LYS A 129 10.13 14.42 3.16
N ILE A 130 9.92 14.90 4.38
CA ILE A 130 9.69 14.05 5.55
C ILE A 130 8.51 14.56 6.37
N LEU A 131 7.82 13.66 7.05
CA LEU A 131 7.01 14.04 8.21
C LEU A 131 7.90 14.11 9.45
N SER A 132 7.57 15.02 10.35
CA SER A 132 8.31 15.20 11.59
C SER A 132 7.39 15.15 12.81
N LYS A 133 7.82 14.39 13.81
CA LYS A 133 7.17 14.28 15.11
C LYS A 133 8.19 14.52 16.22
N THR A 134 7.96 15.54 17.04
CA THR A 134 8.77 15.83 18.22
C THR A 134 7.96 16.57 19.27
N ARG A 135 8.51 16.66 20.49
CA ARG A 135 7.97 17.56 21.52
C ARG A 135 8.44 18.99 21.23
N GLY A 136 7.48 19.92 21.22
CA GLY A 136 7.73 21.32 20.88
C GLY A 136 7.64 21.55 19.37
N LYS A 137 8.10 22.72 18.93
CA LYS A 137 8.08 23.13 17.52
C LYS A 137 9.49 23.03 16.94
N ILE A 138 9.60 22.50 15.73
CA ILE A 138 10.79 22.63 14.89
C ILE A 138 10.70 23.95 14.13
N VAL A 139 11.84 24.62 14.00
CA VAL A 139 11.98 25.85 13.24
C VAL A 139 12.91 25.64 12.04
N SER A 140 12.77 26.50 11.03
CA SER A 140 13.70 26.58 9.89
C SER A 140 15.15 26.75 10.38
N GLY A 141 16.09 26.08 9.74
CA GLY A 141 17.51 26.03 10.10
C GLY A 141 17.85 25.09 11.25
N GLU A 142 16.85 24.49 11.93
CA GLU A 142 17.12 23.55 13.01
C GLU A 142 17.76 22.25 12.48
N ARG A 143 18.66 21.67 13.28
CA ARG A 143 19.40 20.46 12.93
C ARG A 143 19.02 19.29 13.83
N VAL A 144 18.83 18.12 13.23
CA VAL A 144 18.57 16.85 13.92
C VAL A 144 19.68 15.86 13.59
N GLN A 145 20.35 15.34 14.62
CA GLN A 145 21.30 14.25 14.49
C GLN A 145 20.54 12.94 14.30
N LEU A 146 20.66 12.29 13.15
CA LEU A 146 20.10 10.96 12.94
C LEU A 146 20.95 9.90 13.62
N MET A 147 20.25 8.90 14.15
CA MET A 147 20.83 7.71 14.76
C MET A 147 20.50 6.50 13.90
N ASP A 148 21.43 5.56 13.82
CA ASP A 148 21.15 4.25 13.25
C ASP A 148 20.38 3.36 14.23
N ARG A 149 20.04 2.16 13.73
CA ARG A 149 19.31 1.10 14.45
C ARG A 149 20.00 0.66 15.74
N TRP A 150 21.29 0.93 15.89
CA TRP A 150 22.11 0.57 17.06
C TRP A 150 22.32 1.77 18.01
N GLY A 151 21.72 2.93 17.70
CA GLY A 151 21.84 4.15 18.50
C GLY A 151 23.11 4.96 18.22
N THR A 152 23.84 4.66 17.15
CA THR A 152 25.04 5.42 16.76
C THR A 152 24.67 6.61 15.91
N SER A 153 25.23 7.78 16.21
CA SER A 153 25.04 8.98 15.39
C SER A 153 25.68 8.81 14.01
N ARG A 154 24.95 9.13 12.93
CA ARG A 154 25.43 8.97 11.55
C ARG A 154 25.62 10.30 10.83
N PHE A 155 24.52 10.95 10.46
CA PHE A 155 24.53 12.23 9.73
C PHE A 155 23.38 13.12 10.21
N THR A 156 23.41 14.38 9.81
CA THR A 156 22.45 15.40 10.27
C THR A 156 21.40 15.69 9.20
N LEU A 157 20.17 16.00 9.62
CA LEU A 157 19.17 16.67 8.79
C LEU A 157 19.10 18.14 9.16
N THR A 158 19.16 19.03 8.16
CA THR A 158 18.87 20.45 8.31
C THR A 158 17.46 20.74 7.82
N PHE A 159 16.62 21.35 8.65
CA PHE A 159 15.24 21.67 8.31
C PHE A 159 15.16 22.98 7.52
N GLU A 160 14.73 22.93 6.27
CA GLU A 160 14.73 24.10 5.38
C GLU A 160 13.40 24.84 5.42
N SER A 161 12.29 24.14 5.20
CA SER A 161 10.97 24.76 5.17
C SER A 161 9.85 23.78 5.50
N LYS A 162 8.78 24.31 6.09
CA LYS A 162 7.59 23.54 6.43
C LYS A 162 6.56 23.65 5.31
N LEU A 163 6.01 22.51 4.91
CA LEU A 163 4.93 22.40 3.94
C LEU A 163 3.59 22.13 4.66
N GLN A 164 2.51 22.06 3.88
CA GLN A 164 1.20 21.65 4.39
C GLN A 164 1.21 20.19 4.89
N GLY A 165 0.22 19.82 5.70
CA GLY A 165 0.06 18.43 6.16
C GLY A 165 1.16 17.92 7.10
N GLY A 166 1.99 18.81 7.66
CA GLY A 166 3.07 18.47 8.60
C GLY A 166 4.38 18.03 7.94
N LEU A 167 4.47 18.14 6.61
CA LEU A 167 5.67 17.82 5.85
C LEU A 167 6.75 18.89 6.02
N TRP A 168 7.99 18.48 5.88
CA TRP A 168 9.18 19.33 5.90
C TRP A 168 10.10 18.98 4.74
N ILE A 169 10.67 20.02 4.14
CA ILE A 169 11.83 19.88 3.27
C ILE A 169 13.06 19.91 4.19
N VAL A 170 13.90 18.88 4.07
CA VAL A 170 15.16 18.77 4.81
C VAL A 170 16.32 18.44 3.90
N THR A 171 17.51 18.84 4.32
CA THR A 171 18.77 18.54 3.62
C THR A 171 19.62 17.61 4.50
N PRO A 172 19.90 16.37 4.06
CA PRO A 172 20.84 15.49 4.75
C PRO A 172 22.29 15.93 4.49
N ASP A 173 23.16 15.87 5.51
CA ASP A 173 24.62 16.03 5.34
C ASP A 173 25.35 14.73 4.96
N SER A 174 24.68 13.88 4.17
CA SER A 174 25.24 12.64 3.64
C SER A 174 25.71 12.82 2.20
N LYS A 175 26.78 12.12 1.82
CA LYS A 175 27.25 12.03 0.42
C LYS A 175 26.63 10.85 -0.34
N SER A 176 25.93 9.98 0.36
CA SER A 176 25.24 8.83 -0.23
C SER A 176 23.93 9.22 -0.88
N ASN A 177 23.46 8.40 -1.83
CA ASN A 177 22.09 8.53 -2.32
C ASN A 177 21.07 8.26 -1.19
N PHE A 178 19.80 8.62 -1.41
CA PHE A 178 18.79 8.52 -0.37
C PHE A 178 18.56 7.05 0.08
N VAL A 179 18.65 6.07 -0.83
CA VAL A 179 18.44 4.65 -0.50
C VAL A 179 19.51 4.18 0.47
N GLU A 180 20.79 4.37 0.14
CA GLU A 180 21.92 4.02 1.01
C GLU A 180 21.85 4.73 2.38
N ALA A 181 21.45 6.00 2.36
CA ALA A 181 21.29 6.78 3.58
C ALA A 181 20.18 6.18 4.46
N LEU A 182 19.01 5.87 3.89
CA LEU A 182 17.91 5.23 4.62
C LEU A 182 18.29 3.82 5.09
N GLU A 183 18.94 3.00 4.27
CA GLU A 183 19.41 1.67 4.68
C GLU A 183 20.30 1.71 5.92
N LEU A 184 21.04 2.81 6.10
CA LEU A 184 21.93 3.03 7.22
C LEU A 184 21.22 3.50 8.51
N VAL A 185 20.32 4.48 8.41
CA VAL A 185 19.69 5.10 9.61
C VAL A 185 18.23 4.68 9.85
N GLY A 186 17.64 4.04 8.88
CA GLY A 186 16.22 3.79 8.80
C GLY A 186 15.75 2.54 9.52
N GLU A 187 14.51 2.61 9.96
CA GLU A 187 13.68 1.51 10.42
C GLU A 187 12.56 1.21 9.42
N VAL A 188 12.14 -0.05 9.32
CA VAL A 188 10.93 -0.42 8.56
C VAL A 188 9.73 0.28 9.18
N PRO A 189 8.98 1.09 8.41
CA PRO A 189 7.83 1.83 8.92
C PRO A 189 6.60 0.92 9.04
N LEU A 190 6.60 0.09 10.08
CA LEU A 190 5.46 -0.78 10.35
C LEU A 190 4.21 0.02 10.74
N PRO A 191 3.02 -0.42 10.31
CA PRO A 191 1.76 0.14 10.78
C PRO A 191 1.67 0.10 12.31
N PRO A 192 0.98 1.08 12.94
CA PRO A 192 0.91 1.19 14.40
C PRO A 192 0.25 -0.02 15.07
N TYR A 193 -0.61 -0.77 14.35
CA TYR A 193 -1.26 -1.98 14.86
C TYR A 193 -0.35 -3.23 14.90
N ILE A 194 0.83 -3.19 14.25
CA ILE A 194 1.84 -4.26 14.32
C ILE A 194 2.89 -3.85 15.37
N ARG A 195 2.84 -4.46 16.55
CA ARG A 195 3.80 -4.24 17.66
C ARG A 195 3.97 -2.76 18.06
N GLY A 196 2.96 -1.92 17.85
CA GLY A 196 3.06 -0.47 18.09
C GLY A 196 3.94 0.26 17.07
N GLY A 197 4.10 -0.28 15.86
CA GLY A 197 5.01 0.20 14.82
C GLY A 197 6.49 -0.06 15.10
N LYS A 198 6.81 -0.95 16.05
CA LYS A 198 8.20 -1.26 16.42
C LYS A 198 8.72 -2.44 15.61
N MET A 199 9.76 -2.19 14.82
CA MET A 199 10.42 -3.24 14.05
C MET A 199 11.31 -4.14 14.93
N VAL A 200 11.54 -5.35 14.45
CA VAL A 200 12.59 -6.29 14.83
C VAL A 200 13.51 -6.51 13.63
N ALA A 201 14.66 -7.16 13.82
CA ALA A 201 15.67 -7.30 12.77
C ALA A 201 15.13 -8.06 11.55
N GLU A 202 14.29 -9.06 11.78
CA GLU A 202 13.70 -9.92 10.75
C GLU A 202 12.73 -9.16 9.82
N ASP A 203 12.18 -8.01 10.25
CA ASP A 203 11.26 -7.22 9.40
C ASP A 203 11.95 -6.64 8.17
N LEU A 204 13.26 -6.38 8.22
CA LEU A 204 14.02 -5.90 7.06
C LEU A 204 13.94 -6.88 5.88
N ALA A 205 13.89 -8.18 6.16
CA ALA A 205 13.77 -9.21 5.15
C ALA A 205 12.31 -9.63 4.89
N THR A 206 11.50 -9.70 5.96
CA THR A 206 10.16 -10.30 5.89
C THR A 206 9.07 -9.32 5.50
N TYR A 207 9.24 -8.01 5.74
CA TYR A 207 8.33 -6.95 5.31
C TYR A 207 8.62 -6.48 3.88
N GLN A 208 8.89 -7.46 3.00
CA GLN A 208 9.20 -7.25 1.59
C GLN A 208 8.67 -8.44 0.77
N THR A 209 8.06 -8.13 -0.38
CA THR A 209 7.65 -9.13 -1.37
C THR A 209 8.87 -9.80 -2.02
N VAL A 210 8.73 -11.04 -2.50
CA VAL A 210 9.84 -11.77 -3.15
C VAL A 210 10.24 -11.21 -4.52
N TYR A 211 9.37 -10.41 -5.12
CA TYR A 211 9.52 -9.79 -6.44
C TYR A 211 9.78 -8.27 -6.35
N ALA A 212 10.15 -7.78 -5.18
CA ALA A 212 10.45 -6.36 -4.98
C ALA A 212 11.69 -5.93 -5.76
N ASN A 213 11.55 -4.89 -6.57
CA ASN A 213 12.60 -4.39 -7.44
C ASN A 213 12.85 -2.89 -7.24
N GLU A 214 11.82 -2.05 -7.46
CA GLU A 214 11.97 -0.60 -7.56
C GLU A 214 11.91 0.11 -6.17
N PRO A 215 13.02 0.64 -5.62
CA PRO A 215 13.02 1.25 -4.29
C PRO A 215 12.29 2.58 -4.27
N GLY A 216 11.41 2.78 -3.29
CA GLY A 216 10.80 4.09 -3.05
C GLY A 216 9.54 4.08 -2.20
N ALA A 217 8.91 2.92 -1.99
CA ALA A 217 7.72 2.85 -1.17
C ALA A 217 8.03 3.01 0.31
N VAL A 218 7.15 3.72 1.01
CA VAL A 218 7.15 3.79 2.46
C VAL A 218 6.39 2.60 3.03
N ALA A 219 5.36 2.11 2.35
CA ALA A 219 4.59 0.94 2.79
C ALA A 219 4.74 -0.25 1.83
N ALA A 220 4.71 -1.46 2.40
CA ALA A 220 4.72 -2.69 1.58
C ALA A 220 3.34 -2.91 0.94
N PRO A 221 3.28 -3.48 -0.28
CA PRO A 221 2.06 -4.09 -0.79
C PRO A 221 1.79 -5.38 0.00
N THR A 222 1.06 -5.26 1.12
CA THR A 222 1.02 -6.28 2.18
C THR A 222 0.40 -7.61 1.74
N ALA A 223 -0.55 -7.61 0.81
CA ALA A 223 -1.09 -8.84 0.23
C ALA A 223 -0.01 -9.63 -0.55
N GLY A 224 0.96 -8.93 -1.12
CA GLY A 224 2.10 -9.54 -1.82
C GLY A 224 3.06 -10.29 -0.89
N LEU A 225 3.04 -10.02 0.42
CA LEU A 225 3.94 -10.64 1.40
C LEU A 225 3.70 -12.14 1.57
N HIS A 226 2.56 -12.65 1.08
CA HIS A 226 2.22 -14.06 1.15
C HIS A 226 2.87 -14.91 0.03
N PHE A 227 3.34 -14.28 -1.05
CA PHE A 227 3.89 -14.99 -2.20
C PHE A 227 5.31 -15.49 -1.96
N THR A 228 5.60 -16.68 -2.47
CA THR A 228 6.97 -17.22 -2.58
C THR A 228 7.36 -17.35 -4.05
N ASN A 229 8.65 -17.54 -4.33
CA ASN A 229 9.12 -17.75 -5.70
C ASN A 229 8.55 -19.06 -6.28
N GLU A 230 8.40 -20.08 -5.44
CA GLU A 230 7.82 -21.36 -5.81
C GLU A 230 6.34 -21.21 -6.19
N LEU A 231 5.58 -20.40 -5.43
CA LEU A 231 4.18 -20.11 -5.75
C LEU A 231 4.03 -19.37 -7.07
N LEU A 232 4.86 -18.35 -7.30
CA LEU A 232 4.84 -17.60 -8.56
C LEU A 232 5.24 -18.47 -9.75
N GLY A 233 6.22 -19.36 -9.55
CA GLY A 233 6.59 -20.37 -10.54
C GLY A 233 5.41 -21.28 -10.88
N ALA A 234 4.72 -21.82 -9.88
CA ALA A 234 3.54 -22.67 -10.08
C ALA A 234 2.40 -21.95 -10.81
N ILE A 235 2.16 -20.66 -10.54
CA ILE A 235 1.17 -19.84 -11.25
C ILE A 235 1.56 -19.69 -12.73
N ALA A 236 2.83 -19.35 -12.99
CA ALA A 236 3.33 -19.18 -14.35
C ALA A 236 3.31 -20.51 -15.15
N GLU A 237 3.63 -21.64 -14.51
CA GLU A 237 3.61 -22.97 -15.13
C GLU A 237 2.20 -23.40 -15.56
N GLN A 238 1.16 -22.93 -14.88
CA GLN A 238 -0.24 -23.15 -15.27
C GLN A 238 -0.70 -22.26 -16.43
N GLY A 239 0.14 -21.33 -16.88
CA GLY A 239 -0.13 -20.46 -18.02
C GLY A 239 -0.71 -19.09 -17.67
N THR A 240 -0.99 -18.80 -16.39
CA THR A 240 -1.44 -17.48 -15.96
C THR A 240 -0.33 -16.45 -16.15
N ALA A 241 -0.64 -15.32 -16.80
CA ALA A 241 0.32 -14.25 -17.02
C ALA A 241 0.65 -13.53 -15.70
N ILE A 242 1.91 -13.17 -15.50
CA ILE A 242 2.34 -12.31 -14.37
C ILE A 242 2.79 -10.98 -14.94
N CYS A 243 2.16 -9.89 -14.49
CA CYS A 243 2.43 -8.53 -14.95
C CYS A 243 2.89 -7.66 -13.78
N ASN A 244 3.90 -6.84 -14.01
CA ASN A 244 4.42 -5.93 -13.00
C ASN A 244 3.85 -4.52 -13.20
N VAL A 245 3.53 -3.88 -12.08
CA VAL A 245 3.33 -2.44 -11.98
C VAL A 245 4.21 -1.92 -10.85
N THR A 246 4.68 -0.69 -10.95
CA THR A 246 5.38 -0.02 -9.86
C THR A 246 4.48 1.06 -9.32
N LEU A 247 4.12 0.95 -8.03
CA LEU A 247 3.35 1.97 -7.31
C LEU A 247 3.98 2.18 -5.94
N HIS A 248 4.57 3.34 -5.74
CA HIS A 248 5.13 3.79 -4.47
C HIS A 248 4.02 4.24 -3.54
N VAL A 249 3.73 3.37 -2.59
CA VAL A 249 2.74 3.60 -1.55
C VAL A 249 3.31 4.56 -0.50
N GLY A 250 2.61 5.68 -0.29
CA GLY A 250 3.02 6.75 0.61
C GLY A 250 2.49 6.60 2.04
N ILE A 251 2.61 7.67 2.83
CA ILE A 251 2.14 7.71 4.22
C ILE A 251 0.61 7.79 4.36
N GLY A 252 -0.10 8.18 3.30
CA GLY A 252 -1.57 8.24 3.31
C GLY A 252 -2.19 6.92 3.76
N THR A 253 -1.57 5.81 3.39
CA THR A 253 -1.98 4.43 3.73
C THR A 253 -2.00 4.13 5.24
N PHE A 254 -1.30 4.90 6.07
CA PHE A 254 -1.35 4.73 7.54
C PHE A 254 -2.17 5.80 8.26
N ARG A 255 -2.73 6.79 7.55
CA ARG A 255 -3.57 7.82 8.18
C ARG A 255 -5.00 7.27 8.30
N PRO A 256 -5.61 7.34 9.50
CA PRO A 256 -7.01 6.98 9.63
C PRO A 256 -7.89 7.95 8.85
N ILE A 257 -9.04 7.47 8.39
CA ILE A 257 -10.11 8.32 7.89
C ILE A 257 -10.73 9.01 9.12
N GLU A 258 -10.64 10.35 9.17
CA GLU A 258 -11.10 11.16 10.30
C GLU A 258 -12.44 11.86 10.02
N VAL A 259 -13.05 11.62 8.85
CA VAL A 259 -14.33 12.20 8.44
C VAL A 259 -15.47 11.20 8.59
N GLU A 260 -16.67 11.69 8.93
CA GLU A 260 -17.86 10.85 9.07
C GLU A 260 -18.42 10.40 7.72
N SER A 261 -18.38 11.29 6.71
CA SER A 261 -18.76 10.96 5.34
C SER A 261 -17.52 10.68 4.48
N LEU A 262 -17.50 9.54 3.79
CA LEU A 262 -16.41 9.16 2.89
C LEU A 262 -16.20 10.15 1.74
N ASN A 263 -17.26 10.85 1.31
CA ASN A 263 -17.20 11.85 0.26
C ASN A 263 -16.37 13.10 0.65
N ASP A 264 -16.21 13.34 1.94
CA ASP A 264 -15.43 14.46 2.48
C ASP A 264 -13.96 14.10 2.71
N HIS A 265 -13.57 12.83 2.46
CA HIS A 265 -12.21 12.37 2.71
C HIS A 265 -11.29 12.69 1.51
N GLU A 266 -10.30 13.55 1.74
CA GLU A 266 -9.24 13.78 0.76
C GLU A 266 -8.19 12.65 0.80
N MET A 267 -8.21 11.80 -0.22
CA MET A 267 -7.22 10.73 -0.39
C MET A 267 -5.88 11.29 -0.87
N HIS A 268 -4.80 10.86 -0.23
CA HIS A 268 -3.45 11.14 -0.72
C HIS A 268 -3.17 10.35 -2.01
N SER A 269 -2.54 11.01 -2.99
CA SER A 269 -2.08 10.35 -4.21
C SER A 269 -0.90 9.41 -3.96
N GLU A 270 -0.89 8.31 -4.69
CA GLU A 270 0.24 7.36 -4.83
C GLU A 270 0.77 7.46 -6.28
N TRP A 271 2.02 7.09 -6.52
CA TRP A 271 2.70 7.31 -7.80
C TRP A 271 3.61 6.16 -8.21
#